data_AF-A0AAE6JPX0-F1
#
_entry.id   AF-A0AAE6JPX0-F1
#
_cell.length_a   1.000
_cell.length_b   1.000
_cell.length_c   1.000
_cell.angle_alpha   90.00
_cell.angle_beta   90.00
_cell.angle_gamma   90.00
#
_symmetry.space_group_name_H-M   'P 1'
#
loop_
_entity.id
_entity.type
_entity.pdbx_description
1 polymer ?
#
loop_
_entity_poly.entity_id
_entity_poly.type
_entity_poly.pdbx_seq_one_letter_code
_entity_poly.pdbx_strand_id
1 'polypeptide(L)'
;MFKRRYCCLLQIHIPIVFATFFATCVIGFIGVHLSHRYLAHPKAFTVAAIIPMIPGVYAYKAMIGMVQLHHFGFSEIRFENAISAFLNTTFILGAIVFGLALPGLLFYRERPVV
;
A
#
# COMPACT_ATOMS: atom_id res chain seq x y z
N MET A 1 22.28 1.82 9.30
CA MET A 1 22.00 0.42 9.71
C MET A 1 20.89 -0.29 8.89
N PHE A 2 20.11 0.38 8.03
CA PHE A 2 19.04 -0.28 7.24
C PHE A 2 19.39 -0.66 5.78
N LYS A 3 20.56 -0.28 5.25
CA LYS A 3 20.89 -0.44 3.81
C LYS A 3 21.30 -1.86 3.36
N ARG A 4 21.47 -2.83 4.26
CA ARG A 4 22.21 -4.09 3.95
C ARG A 4 21.38 -5.32 3.53
N ARG A 5 20.05 -5.25 3.37
CA ARG A 5 19.21 -6.44 3.05
C ARG A 5 18.55 -6.46 1.67
N TYR A 6 18.80 -5.50 0.79
CA TYR A 6 18.04 -5.32 -0.46
C TYR A 6 18.69 -5.93 -1.72
N CYS A 7 19.51 -6.98 -1.61
CA CYS A 7 20.30 -7.45 -2.77
C CYS A 7 19.50 -8.26 -3.80
N CYS A 8 18.39 -8.91 -3.44
CA CYS A 8 17.73 -9.88 -4.34
C CYS A 8 16.40 -9.44 -4.96
N LEU A 9 15.84 -8.27 -4.62
CA LEU A 9 14.52 -7.83 -5.08
C LEU A 9 14.50 -6.55 -5.94
N LEU A 10 15.67 -6.02 -6.31
CA LEU A 10 15.77 -4.85 -7.20
C LEU A 10 15.80 -5.22 -8.70
N GLN A 11 15.67 -6.50 -9.06
CA GLN A 11 15.81 -6.93 -10.47
C GLN A 11 14.56 -6.70 -11.33
N ILE A 12 13.42 -6.35 -10.74
CA ILE A 12 12.22 -6.05 -11.51
C ILE A 12 12.01 -4.54 -11.41
N HIS A 13 12.34 -3.82 -12.48
CA HIS A 13 12.09 -2.38 -12.67
C HIS A 13 10.59 -2.08 -12.83
N ILE A 14 9.74 -2.76 -12.04
CA ILE A 14 8.33 -2.44 -11.93
C ILE A 14 8.20 -1.40 -10.82
N PRO A 15 7.57 -0.25 -11.08
CA PRO A 15 7.24 0.72 -10.04
C PRO A 15 6.51 0.05 -8.88
N ILE A 16 7.04 0.25 -7.66
CA ILE A 16 6.57 -0.41 -6.43
C ILE A 16 5.05 -0.29 -6.23
N VAL A 17 4.48 0.84 -6.66
CA VAL A 17 3.04 1.12 -6.62
C VAL A 17 2.22 0.06 -7.36
N PHE A 18 2.62 -0.27 -8.59
CA PHE A 18 1.92 -1.27 -9.41
C PHE A 18 2.13 -2.67 -8.86
N ALA A 19 3.33 -2.99 -8.37
CA ALA A 19 3.59 -4.27 -7.71
C ALA A 19 2.68 -4.46 -6.49
N THR A 20 2.53 -3.42 -5.65
CA THR A 20 1.61 -3.47 -4.50
C THR A 20 0.15 -3.57 -4.92
N PHE A 21 -0.26 -2.89 -6.00
CA PHE A 21 -1.63 -2.96 -6.53
C PHE A 21 -1.98 -4.38 -7.00
N PHE A 22 -1.12 -5.02 -7.80
CA PHE A 22 -1.38 -6.39 -8.26
C PHE A 22 -1.35 -7.39 -7.10
N ALA A 23 -0.42 -7.24 -6.16
CA ALA A 23 -0.36 -8.10 -4.98
C ALA A 23 -1.65 -8.01 -4.14
N THR A 24 -2.13 -6.80 -3.84
CA THR A 24 -3.36 -6.62 -3.06
C THR A 24 -4.61 -7.05 -3.80
N CYS A 25 -4.65 -6.90 -5.13
CA CYS A 25 -5.71 -7.42 -5.98
C CYS A 25 -5.81 -8.95 -5.87
N VAL A 26 -4.69 -9.67 -6.02
CA VAL A 26 -4.64 -11.13 -5.88
C VAL A 26 -5.03 -11.57 -4.47
N ILE A 27 -4.50 -10.92 -3.43
CA ILE A 27 -4.86 -11.20 -2.03
C ILE A 27 -6.37 -10.99 -1.80
N GLY A 28 -6.94 -9.94 -2.38
CA GLY A 28 -8.36 -9.65 -2.30
C GLY A 28 -9.23 -10.74 -2.94
N PHE A 29 -8.88 -11.19 -4.16
CA PHE A 29 -9.58 -12.29 -4.82
C PHE A 29 -9.46 -13.62 -4.06
N ILE A 30 -8.25 -13.95 -3.58
CA ILE A 30 -8.02 -15.14 -2.75
C ILE A 30 -8.83 -15.04 -1.46
N GLY A 31 -8.87 -13.88 -0.81
CA GLY A 31 -9.63 -13.65 0.42
C GLY A 31 -11.12 -13.92 0.25
N VAL A 32 -11.72 -13.51 -0.87
CA VAL A 32 -13.14 -13.81 -1.20
C VAL A 32 -13.34 -15.29 -1.52
N HIS A 33 -12.47 -15.90 -2.32
CA HIS A 33 -12.60 -17.31 -2.70
C HIS A 33 -12.45 -18.24 -1.48
N LEU A 34 -11.48 -17.95 -0.60
CA LEU A 34 -11.24 -18.70 0.62
C LEU A 34 -12.34 -18.47 1.66
N SER A 35 -12.90 -17.25 1.73
CA SER A 35 -14.04 -16.97 2.60
C SER A 35 -15.25 -17.87 2.29
N HIS A 36 -15.55 -18.09 1.00
CA HIS A 36 -16.64 -18.97 0.60
C HIS A 36 -16.36 -20.45 0.95
N ARG A 37 -15.09 -20.86 1.03
CA ARG A 37 -14.68 -22.23 1.36
C ARG A 37 -14.59 -22.50 2.87
N TYR A 38 -14.22 -21.50 3.67
CA TYR A 38 -13.95 -21.64 5.10
C TYR A 38 -14.99 -20.94 6.01
N LEU A 39 -16.09 -20.39 5.46
CA LEU A 39 -17.19 -19.70 6.18
C LEU A 39 -16.76 -18.50 7.04
N ALA A 40 -15.47 -18.14 7.03
CA ALA A 40 -14.93 -17.00 7.76
C ALA A 40 -15.04 -15.72 6.91
N HIS A 41 -15.33 -14.59 7.56
CA HIS A 41 -15.51 -13.31 6.87
C HIS A 41 -14.24 -12.90 6.10
N PRO A 42 -14.34 -12.51 4.80
CA PRO A 42 -13.17 -12.21 3.95
C PRO A 42 -12.23 -11.18 4.57
N LYS A 43 -12.81 -10.25 5.34
CA LYS A 43 -12.11 -9.15 6.02
C LYS A 43 -11.02 -9.64 6.97
N ALA A 44 -11.19 -10.79 7.63
CA ALA A 44 -10.20 -11.33 8.56
C ALA A 44 -8.90 -11.75 7.86
N PHE A 45 -9.00 -12.32 6.65
CA PHE A 45 -7.83 -12.76 5.87
C PHE A 45 -7.08 -11.59 5.24
N THR A 46 -7.80 -10.61 4.71
CA THR A 46 -7.18 -9.45 4.07
C THR A 46 -6.44 -8.57 5.08
N VAL A 47 -6.95 -8.42 6.32
CA VAL A 47 -6.28 -7.61 7.36
C VAL A 47 -4.91 -8.16 7.72
N ALA A 48 -4.79 -9.49 7.90
CA ALA A 48 -3.51 -10.13 8.22
C ALA A 48 -2.45 -9.90 7.12
N ALA A 49 -2.87 -9.88 5.86
CA ALA A 49 -1.98 -9.65 4.72
C ALA A 49 -1.56 -8.18 4.55
N ILE A 50 -2.41 -7.23 4.95
CA ILE A 50 -2.16 -5.79 4.76
C ILE A 50 -1.17 -5.22 5.77
N ILE A 51 -1.18 -5.67 7.02
CA ILE A 51 -0.31 -5.15 8.09
C ILE A 51 1.16 -5.00 7.65
N PRO A 52 1.82 -6.02 7.05
CA PRO A 52 3.20 -5.89 6.60
C PRO A 52 3.37 -5.06 5.31
N MET A 53 2.31 -4.84 4.53
CA MET A 53 2.37 -4.10 3.26
C MET A 53 2.26 -2.58 3.45
N ILE A 54 1.81 -2.09 4.60
CA ILE A 54 1.69 -0.66 4.86
C ILE A 54 3.08 -0.01 4.89
N PRO A 55 3.36 0.99 4.02
CA PRO A 55 4.68 1.62 3.90
C PRO A 55 4.98 2.60 5.04
N GLY A 56 4.99 2.14 6.29
CA GLY A 56 5.14 2.99 7.49
C GLY A 56 6.45 3.76 7.54
N VAL A 57 7.55 3.17 7.04
CA VAL A 57 8.87 3.84 7.00
C VAL A 57 8.87 5.03 6.04
N TYR A 58 8.17 4.95 4.91
CA TYR A 58 8.07 6.06 3.95
C TYR A 58 7.19 7.18 4.51
N ALA A 59 6.08 6.83 5.18
CA ALA A 59 5.21 7.78 5.87
C ALA A 59 5.98 8.53 6.96
N TYR A 60 6.76 7.82 7.77
CA TYR A 60 7.56 8.41 8.84
C TYR A 60 8.64 9.36 8.31
N LYS A 61 9.29 9.00 7.19
CA LYS A 61 10.25 9.89 6.52
C LYS A 61 9.60 11.16 5.98
N ALA A 62 8.42 11.06 5.40
CA ALA A 62 7.66 12.22 4.93
C ALA A 62 7.32 13.16 6.09
N MET A 63 6.84 12.61 7.21
CA MET A 63 6.52 13.37 8.42
C MET A 63 7.76 14.06 9.00
N ILE A 64 8.88 13.34 9.19
CA ILE A 64 10.13 13.96 9.65
C ILE A 64 10.60 15.04 8.68
N GLY A 65 10.51 14.79 7.38
CA GLY A 65 10.91 15.76 6.35
C GLY A 65 10.14 17.08 6.48
N MET A 66 8.82 17.01 6.73
CA MET A 66 7.99 18.19 6.98
C MET A 66 8.38 18.92 8.26
N VAL A 67 8.61 18.19 9.36
CA VAL A 67 9.04 18.79 10.64
C VAL A 67 10.40 19.46 10.51
N GLN A 68 11.34 18.82 9.81
CA GLN A 68 12.67 19.37 9.56
C GLN A 68 12.63 20.62 8.68
N LEU A 69 11.73 20.67 7.70
CA LEU A 69 11.53 21.84 6.86
C LEU A 69 10.97 23.03 7.67
N HIS A 70 10.05 22.76 8.59
CA HIS A 70 9.51 23.78 9.49
C HIS A 70 10.56 24.28 10.50
N HIS A 71 11.39 23.38 11.06
CA HIS A 71 12.32 23.73 12.13
C HIS A 71 13.65 24.35 11.63
N PHE A 72 14.23 23.83 10.55
CA PHE A 72 15.54 24.27 10.03
C PHE A 72 15.45 25.24 8.83
N GLY A 73 14.24 25.63 8.46
CA GLY A 73 13.98 26.50 7.31
C GLY A 73 13.95 25.78 5.96
N PHE A 74 13.52 26.52 4.94
CA PHE A 74 13.31 26.00 3.60
C PHE A 74 14.63 25.63 2.93
N SER A 75 14.74 24.38 2.48
CA SER A 75 15.85 23.89 1.64
C SER A 75 15.25 23.00 0.57
N GLU A 76 15.61 23.26 -0.68
CA GLU A 76 15.08 22.57 -1.86
C GLU A 76 15.22 21.04 -1.75
N ILE A 77 16.40 20.57 -1.33
CA ILE A 77 16.67 19.13 -1.11
C ILE A 77 15.75 18.53 -0.03
N ARG A 78 15.45 19.24 1.06
CA ARG A 78 14.59 18.70 2.13
C ARG A 78 13.14 18.65 1.69
N PHE A 79 12.70 19.68 0.97
CA PHE A 79 11.35 19.76 0.43
C PHE A 79 11.09 18.67 -0.61
N GLU A 80 12.02 18.48 -1.56
CA GLU A 80 11.93 17.43 -2.58
C GLU A 80 11.86 16.03 -1.95
N ASN A 81 12.70 15.76 -0.96
CA ASN A 81 12.69 14.49 -0.25
C ASN A 81 11.39 14.25 0.54
N ALA A 82 10.86 15.27 1.20
CA ALA A 82 9.60 15.19 1.95
C ALA A 82 8.42 14.91 1.02
N ILE A 83 8.32 15.64 -0.10
CA ILE A 83 7.27 15.44 -1.11
C ILE A 83 7.40 14.09 -1.78
N SER A 84 8.61 13.68 -2.18
CA SER A 84 8.83 12.39 -2.83
C SER A 84 8.43 11.22 -1.91
N ALA A 85 8.76 11.30 -0.62
CA ALA A 85 8.35 10.29 0.35
C ALA A 85 6.83 10.30 0.58
N PHE A 86 6.21 11.48 0.63
CA PHE A 86 4.76 11.65 0.78
C PHE A 86 4.00 11.05 -0.42
N LEU A 87 4.39 11.41 -1.65
CA LEU A 87 3.77 10.92 -2.87
C LEU A 87 3.87 9.40 -2.97
N ASN A 88 5.06 8.84 -2.74
CA ASN A 88 5.25 7.38 -2.74
C ASN A 88 4.35 6.68 -1.71
N THR A 89 4.25 7.23 -0.50
CA THR A 89 3.38 6.68 0.56
C THR A 89 1.92 6.71 0.14
N THR A 90 1.43 7.84 -0.38
CA THR A 90 0.05 8.02 -0.81
C THR A 90 -0.29 7.11 -1.99
N PHE A 91 0.59 6.97 -2.98
CA PHE A 91 0.36 6.07 -4.11
C PHE A 91 0.33 4.60 -3.69
N ILE A 92 1.21 4.16 -2.80
CA ILE A 92 1.21 2.77 -2.30
C ILE A 92 -0.05 2.50 -1.47
N LEU A 93 -0.43 3.41 -0.57
CA LEU A 93 -1.68 3.29 0.19
C LEU A 93 -2.90 3.24 -0.73
N GLY A 94 -2.94 4.12 -1.73
CA GLY A 94 -3.97 4.10 -2.76
C GLY A 94 -4.03 2.76 -3.47
N ALA A 95 -2.88 2.24 -3.95
CA ALA A 95 -2.79 0.93 -4.59
C ALA A 95 -3.31 -0.21 -3.71
N ILE A 96 -3.03 -0.19 -2.41
CA ILE A 96 -3.53 -1.17 -1.45
C ILE A 96 -5.06 -1.08 -1.35
N VAL A 97 -5.59 0.11 -1.09
CA VAL A 97 -7.03 0.34 -0.91
C VAL A 97 -7.80 -0.04 -2.18
N PHE A 98 -7.35 0.43 -3.35
CA PHE A 98 -7.98 0.11 -4.63
C PHE A 98 -7.91 -1.38 -4.94
N GLY A 99 -6.74 -2.03 -4.79
CA GLY A 99 -6.58 -3.45 -5.09
C GLY A 99 -7.48 -4.35 -4.25
N LEU A 100 -7.68 -4.01 -2.97
CA LEU A 100 -8.59 -4.75 -2.07
C LEU A 100 -10.07 -4.45 -2.32
N ALA A 101 -10.40 -3.26 -2.80
CA ALA A 101 -11.77 -2.89 -3.10
C ALA A 101 -12.30 -3.60 -4.37
N LEU A 102 -11.42 -3.99 -5.31
CA LEU A 102 -11.79 -4.69 -6.55
C LEU A 102 -12.67 -5.93 -6.38
N PRO A 103 -12.30 -6.95 -5.57
CA PRO A 103 -13.14 -8.12 -5.36
C PRO A 103 -14.48 -7.77 -4.71
N GLY A 104 -14.51 -6.80 -3.79
CA GLY A 104 -15.75 -6.30 -3.19
C GLY A 104 -16.67 -5.65 -4.22
N LEU A 105 -16.11 -4.83 -5.12
CA LEU A 105 -16.87 -4.14 -6.17
C LEU A 105 -17.40 -5.11 -7.25
N LEU A 106 -16.64 -6.15 -7.57
CA LEU A 106 -17.00 -7.15 -8.58
C LEU A 106 -18.00 -8.19 -8.07
N PHE A 107 -17.82 -8.70 -6.85
CA PHE A 107 -18.65 -9.79 -6.31
C PHE A 107 -19.82 -9.29 -5.46
N TYR A 108 -19.67 -8.17 -4.74
CA TYR A 108 -20.70 -7.63 -3.85
C TYR A 108 -21.57 -6.59 -4.58
N ARG A 109 -22.02 -6.94 -5.79
CA ARG A 109 -23.18 -6.28 -6.43
C ARG A 109 -24.45 -6.80 -5.78
N GLU A 110 -24.67 -6.39 -4.55
CA GLU A 110 -25.94 -6.58 -3.87
C GLU A 110 -26.98 -5.65 -4.52
N ARG A 111 -28.11 -6.23 -4.91
CA ARG A 111 -29.36 -5.68 -5.47
C ARG A 111 -29.36 -5.37 -6.98
N PRO A 112 -30.07 -6.16 -7.82
CA PRO A 112 -30.70 -5.59 -9.00
C PRO A 112 -31.68 -4.51 -8.53
N VAL A 113 -31.52 -3.29 -9.01
CA VAL A 113 -32.55 -2.26 -8.94
C VAL A 113 -33.51 -2.47 -10.10
N VAL A 114 -34.22 -3.61 -10.08
CA VAL A 114 -35.56 -3.89 -10.63
C VAL A 114 -35.92 -5.35 -10.36
#